data_AF-A0A7S0XNS7-F1
#
_entry.id   AF-A0A7S0XNS7-F1
#
_cell.length_a   1.000
_cell.length_b   1.000
_cell.length_c   1.000
_cell.angle_alpha   90.00
_cell.angle_beta   90.00
_cell.angle_gamma   90.00
#
_symmetry.space_group_name_H-M   'P 1'
#
loop_
_entity.id
_entity.type
_entity.pdbx_description
1 polymer ?
#
loop_
_entity_poly.entity_id
_entity_poly.type
_entity_poly.pdbx_seq_one_letter_code
_entity_poly.pdbx_strand_id
1 'polypeptide(L)'
;MEEKGFDPSNTLLATSLCADELARVLEDEFVSIYGNNFNLGGLSGFPFAGNTGWGAMSAHVPDNGYCLTIHGPHVGITKEGQIGKVERSGIALVDNCCGSAIAASNYLKGITDGSANINPRIQQFTDFQQGAVQELILPFGKRLARADERMRELPYALYDSQEVMVTDIVNSGKASIKQGLAVLGGIQINTAPDQLDYFHPLRFDYYDADGNLVENMLPYLR
;
A
#
# COMPACT_ATOMS: atom_id res chain seq x y z
N MET A 1 -4.21 -6.15 19.22
CA MET A 1 -3.17 -7.07 18.71
C MET A 1 -2.61 -7.96 19.81
N GLU A 2 -2.23 -7.43 20.98
CA GLU A 2 -1.76 -8.23 22.12
C GLU A 2 -2.75 -9.33 22.55
N GLU A 3 -4.05 -9.04 22.55
CA GLU A 3 -5.11 -10.04 22.83
C GLU A 3 -5.12 -11.23 21.85
N LYS A 4 -4.51 -11.08 20.66
CA LYS A 4 -4.33 -12.12 19.65
C LYS A 4 -2.95 -12.80 19.71
N GLY A 5 -2.12 -12.43 20.68
CA GLY A 5 -0.79 -13.00 20.90
C GLY A 5 0.35 -12.28 20.19
N PHE A 6 0.08 -11.20 19.45
CA PHE A 6 1.12 -10.41 18.78
C PHE A 6 1.88 -9.55 19.80
N ASP A 7 3.19 -9.74 19.87
CA ASP A 7 4.10 -8.92 20.65
C ASP A 7 5.38 -8.55 19.86
N PRO A 8 6.13 -7.51 20.27
CA PRO A 8 7.37 -7.10 19.60
C PRO A 8 8.43 -8.19 19.42
N SER A 9 8.49 -9.18 20.30
CA SER A 9 9.50 -10.24 20.29
C SER A 9 9.13 -11.42 19.39
N ASN A 10 7.84 -11.56 19.04
CA ASN A 10 7.33 -12.70 18.28
C ASN A 10 6.70 -12.34 16.93
N THR A 11 6.64 -11.06 16.57
CA THR A 11 5.96 -10.59 15.36
C THR A 11 6.97 -10.10 14.33
N LEU A 12 6.92 -10.66 13.12
CA LEU A 12 7.59 -10.06 11.96
C LEU A 12 6.67 -9.05 11.27
N LEU A 13 7.14 -7.82 11.15
CA LEU A 13 6.48 -6.78 10.36
C LEU A 13 6.81 -6.95 8.87
N ALA A 14 5.80 -6.84 8.01
CA ALA A 14 5.93 -6.74 6.57
C ALA A 14 5.18 -5.51 6.07
N THR A 15 5.74 -4.77 5.11
CA THR A 15 5.10 -3.57 4.56
C THR A 15 5.03 -3.64 3.03
N SER A 16 3.93 -3.18 2.46
CA SER A 16 3.78 -2.91 1.02
C SER A 16 3.35 -1.46 0.84
N LEU A 17 4.33 -0.57 0.92
CA LEU A 17 4.17 0.88 0.81
C LEU A 17 4.96 1.43 -0.39
N CYS A 18 4.69 2.68 -0.75
CA CYS A 18 5.35 3.32 -1.88
C CYS A 18 6.87 3.48 -1.65
N ALA A 19 7.64 3.50 -2.73
CA ALA A 19 9.08 3.81 -2.68
C ALA A 19 9.38 5.28 -2.31
N ASP A 20 8.38 6.17 -2.34
CA ASP A 20 8.49 7.57 -1.91
C ASP A 20 8.98 7.65 -0.46
N GLU A 21 9.88 8.60 -0.15
CA GLU A 21 10.46 8.74 1.18
C GLU A 21 9.42 9.13 2.23
N LEU A 22 8.31 9.77 1.85
CA LEU A 22 7.23 10.09 2.78
C LEU A 22 6.49 8.85 3.27
N ALA A 23 6.54 7.74 2.52
CA ALA A 23 5.96 6.49 2.95
C ALA A 23 6.72 5.89 4.15
N ARG A 24 7.97 6.32 4.40
CA ARG A 24 8.82 5.81 5.49
C ARG A 24 8.31 6.22 6.87
N VAL A 25 7.58 7.33 7.01
CA VAL A 25 7.09 7.80 8.33
C VAL A 25 6.22 6.73 9.01
N LEU A 26 5.23 6.19 8.28
CA LEU A 26 4.37 5.12 8.79
C LEU A 26 5.17 3.84 9.07
N GLU A 27 6.14 3.53 8.19
CA GLU A 27 7.01 2.36 8.35
C GLU A 27 7.85 2.46 9.63
N ASP A 28 8.48 3.61 9.88
CA ASP A 28 9.28 3.88 11.06
C ASP A 28 8.47 3.78 12.36
N GLU A 29 7.21 4.24 12.36
CA GLU A 29 6.30 4.09 13.49
C GLU A 29 6.06 2.61 13.84
N PHE A 30 5.77 1.76 12.85
CA PHE A 30 5.59 0.32 13.10
C PHE A 30 6.91 -0.40 13.40
N VAL A 31 8.02 0.00 12.78
CA VAL A 31 9.36 -0.53 13.07
C VAL A 31 9.77 -0.22 14.50
N SER A 32 9.37 0.93 15.05
CA SER A 32 9.62 1.28 16.46
C SER A 32 8.95 0.32 17.46
N ILE A 33 7.90 -0.39 17.02
CA ILE A 33 7.14 -1.35 17.82
C ILE A 33 7.61 -2.78 17.56
N TYR A 34 7.71 -3.19 16.29
CA TYR A 34 7.91 -4.59 15.88
C TYR A 34 9.31 -4.90 15.35
N GLY A 35 10.22 -3.92 15.33
CA GLY A 35 11.55 -4.07 14.74
C GLY A 35 11.55 -3.99 13.22
N ASN A 36 12.69 -4.30 12.61
CA ASN A 36 12.90 -4.18 11.16
C ASN A 36 11.84 -4.95 10.37
N ASN A 37 11.36 -4.33 9.29
CA ASN A 37 10.32 -4.88 8.44
C ASN A 37 10.87 -5.61 7.20
N PHE A 38 10.05 -6.51 6.64
CA PHE A 38 10.22 -7.05 5.30
C PHE A 38 9.48 -6.17 4.28
N ASN A 39 10.21 -5.62 3.30
CA ASN A 39 9.63 -4.77 2.26
C ASN A 39 9.07 -5.60 1.09
N LEU A 40 7.74 -5.66 0.98
CA LEU A 40 7.01 -6.30 -0.12
C LEU A 40 6.63 -5.31 -1.24
N GLY A 41 6.67 -4.01 -0.95
CA GLY A 41 6.14 -2.93 -1.77
C GLY A 41 6.96 -2.54 -3.00
N GLY A 42 6.69 -1.33 -3.49
CA GLY A 42 7.31 -0.73 -4.66
C GLY A 42 6.53 0.49 -5.14
N LEU A 43 6.65 0.88 -6.41
CA LEU A 43 5.96 2.06 -6.92
C LEU A 43 4.45 2.02 -6.65
N SER A 44 3.91 3.15 -6.16
CA SER A 44 2.52 3.32 -5.72
C SER A 44 2.06 2.39 -4.58
N GLY A 45 2.94 1.60 -3.96
CA GLY A 45 2.60 0.70 -2.84
C GLY A 45 2.14 -0.70 -3.23
N PHE A 46 2.24 -1.06 -4.52
CA PHE A 46 1.91 -2.42 -4.95
C PHE A 46 2.90 -3.46 -4.40
N PRO A 47 2.43 -4.67 -4.06
CA PRO A 47 3.26 -5.72 -3.48
C PRO A 47 4.11 -6.43 -4.56
N PHE A 48 5.01 -5.69 -5.22
CA PHE A 48 5.78 -6.18 -6.36
C PHE A 48 6.80 -7.27 -6.02
N ALA A 49 7.11 -7.49 -4.74
CA ALA A 49 7.88 -8.67 -4.32
C ALA A 49 7.12 -9.99 -4.60
N GLY A 50 5.78 -9.93 -4.68
CA GLY A 50 4.90 -11.04 -5.08
C GLY A 50 4.98 -12.27 -4.17
N ASN A 51 4.54 -13.41 -4.70
CA ASN A 51 4.52 -14.70 -3.98
C ASN A 51 5.93 -15.14 -3.53
N THR A 52 6.96 -14.86 -4.32
CA THR A 52 8.35 -15.17 -3.95
C THR A 52 8.80 -14.34 -2.74
N GLY A 53 8.52 -13.04 -2.74
CA GLY A 53 8.79 -12.16 -1.60
C GLY A 53 8.02 -12.58 -0.35
N TRP A 54 6.74 -12.93 -0.51
CA TRP A 54 5.92 -13.45 0.58
C TRP A 54 6.52 -14.74 1.17
N GLY A 55 6.92 -15.69 0.33
CA GLY A 55 7.55 -16.94 0.79
C GLY A 55 8.84 -16.68 1.58
N ALA A 56 9.68 -15.75 1.11
CA ALA A 56 10.89 -15.35 1.82
C ALA A 56 10.57 -14.69 3.17
N MET A 57 9.61 -13.77 3.19
CA MET A 57 9.11 -13.14 4.43
C MET A 57 8.60 -14.18 5.42
N SER A 58 7.75 -15.09 4.97
CA SER A 58 7.14 -16.13 5.79
C SER A 58 8.17 -17.05 6.44
N ALA A 59 9.28 -17.33 5.76
CA ALA A 59 10.37 -18.13 6.31
C ALA A 59 11.13 -17.41 7.44
N HIS A 60 11.04 -16.07 7.52
CA HIS A 60 11.68 -15.25 8.54
C HIS A 60 10.79 -14.98 9.77
N VAL A 61 9.51 -15.36 9.73
CA VAL A 61 8.61 -15.26 10.88
C VAL A 61 9.17 -16.11 12.03
N PRO A 62 9.20 -15.64 13.30
CA PRO A 62 9.70 -16.44 14.44
C PRO A 62 8.95 -17.77 14.59
N ASP A 63 9.60 -18.85 15.05
CA ASP A 63 9.03 -20.23 15.04
C ASP A 63 7.66 -20.40 15.69
N ASN A 64 7.38 -19.64 16.74
CA ASN A 64 6.06 -19.57 17.37
C ASN A 64 5.49 -18.15 17.28
N GLY A 65 5.72 -17.51 16.15
CA GLY A 65 5.47 -16.10 15.93
C GLY A 65 4.38 -15.81 14.92
N TYR A 66 4.13 -14.52 14.77
CA TYR A 66 3.09 -13.95 13.94
C TYR A 66 3.68 -13.08 12.84
N CYS A 67 2.87 -12.78 11.82
CA CYS A 67 3.20 -11.77 10.83
C CYS A 67 2.15 -10.65 10.87
N LEU A 68 2.60 -9.39 10.89
CA LEU A 68 1.77 -8.23 10.64
C LEU A 68 2.13 -7.64 9.27
N THR A 69 1.20 -7.68 8.33
CA THR A 69 1.36 -7.09 7.00
C THR A 69 0.58 -5.78 6.92
N ILE A 70 1.25 -4.70 6.54
CA ILE A 70 0.66 -3.38 6.33
C ILE A 70 0.78 -2.99 4.87
N HIS A 71 -0.29 -2.55 4.23
CA HIS A 71 -0.21 -2.13 2.84
C HIS A 71 -1.14 -0.96 2.51
N GLY A 72 -0.79 -0.24 1.45
CA GLY A 72 -1.63 0.82 0.94
C GLY A 72 -0.95 1.71 -0.08
N PRO A 73 -1.73 2.39 -0.94
CA PRO A 73 -1.24 3.56 -1.65
C PRO A 73 -1.13 4.74 -0.68
N HIS A 74 -0.52 5.82 -1.17
CA HIS A 74 -0.42 7.07 -0.42
C HIS A 74 -0.84 8.27 -1.26
N VAL A 75 -1.25 9.34 -0.57
CA VAL A 75 -1.64 10.61 -1.18
C VAL A 75 -1.14 11.77 -0.31
N GLY A 76 -0.64 12.83 -0.94
CA GLY A 76 -0.27 14.06 -0.26
C GLY A 76 -1.45 15.01 -0.10
N ILE A 77 -1.50 15.74 1.01
CA ILE A 77 -2.39 16.88 1.21
C ILE A 77 -1.56 18.08 1.70
N THR A 78 -1.62 19.20 0.99
CA THR A 78 -0.91 20.43 1.38
C THR A 78 -1.58 21.13 2.56
N LYS A 79 -0.90 22.11 3.17
CA LYS A 79 -1.50 22.94 4.24
C LYS A 79 -2.79 23.65 3.83
N GLU A 80 -2.89 24.03 2.57
CA GLU A 80 -4.07 24.67 1.98
C GLU A 80 -5.16 23.65 1.59
N GLY A 81 -4.95 22.36 1.85
CA GLY A 81 -5.89 21.29 1.55
C GLY A 81 -5.86 20.79 0.11
N GLN A 82 -4.80 21.09 -0.66
CA GLN A 82 -4.67 20.56 -2.02
C GLN A 82 -4.29 19.07 -2.00
N ILE A 83 -5.16 18.23 -2.54
CA ILE A 83 -4.96 16.78 -2.60
C ILE A 83 -4.10 16.40 -3.82
N GLY A 84 -3.21 15.41 -3.64
CA GLY A 84 -2.30 14.92 -4.66
C GLY A 84 -0.95 15.63 -4.65
N LYS A 85 -0.70 16.50 -3.67
CA LYS A 85 0.54 17.25 -3.50
C LYS A 85 0.89 17.42 -2.03
N VAL A 86 2.16 17.66 -1.74
CA VAL A 86 2.63 17.87 -0.37
C VAL A 86 3.92 18.70 -0.34
N GLU A 87 4.08 19.48 0.73
CA GLU A 87 5.32 20.16 1.06
C GLU A 87 6.37 19.16 1.57
N ARG A 88 7.63 19.31 1.16
CA ARG A 88 8.73 18.45 1.60
C ARG A 88 9.79 19.27 2.32
N SER A 89 10.38 18.71 3.37
CA SER A 89 11.40 19.41 4.17
C SER A 89 12.60 19.81 3.30
N GLY A 90 12.95 21.10 3.31
CA GLY A 90 14.07 21.64 2.52
C GLY A 90 13.80 21.80 1.02
N ILE A 91 12.57 21.58 0.53
CA ILE A 91 12.20 21.73 -0.88
C ILE A 91 11.14 22.81 -1.01
N ALA A 92 11.44 23.88 -1.76
CA ALA A 92 10.49 24.98 -1.98
C ALA A 92 9.34 24.59 -2.93
N LEU A 93 9.56 23.60 -3.80
CA LEU A 93 8.55 23.11 -4.74
C LEU A 93 7.56 22.17 -4.04
N VAL A 94 6.29 22.55 -4.06
CA VAL A 94 5.17 21.65 -3.71
C VAL A 94 4.91 20.73 -4.90
N ASP A 95 5.26 19.45 -4.74
CA ASP A 95 5.26 18.46 -5.83
C ASP A 95 4.20 17.36 -5.62
N ASN A 96 4.00 16.55 -6.66
CA ASN A 96 3.05 15.47 -6.72
C ASN A 96 3.32 14.38 -5.67
N CYS A 97 2.25 13.88 -5.05
CA CYS A 97 2.30 12.79 -4.09
C CYS A 97 0.98 12.01 -4.14
N CYS A 98 0.93 10.76 -4.60
CA CYS A 98 2.02 9.91 -5.11
C CYS A 98 2.39 10.22 -6.57
N GLY A 99 3.67 10.46 -6.87
CA GLY A 99 4.13 10.75 -8.24
C GLY A 99 3.85 9.61 -9.23
N SER A 100 4.10 8.36 -8.85
CA SER A 100 3.83 7.17 -9.69
C SER A 100 2.33 7.01 -9.99
N ALA A 101 1.49 7.18 -8.98
CA ALA A 101 0.03 7.12 -9.10
C ALA A 101 -0.50 8.20 -10.04
N ILE A 102 -0.02 9.45 -9.88
CA ILE A 102 -0.45 10.59 -10.69
C ILE A 102 -0.01 10.40 -12.14
N ALA A 103 1.21 9.90 -12.39
CA ALA A 103 1.67 9.55 -13.73
C ALA A 103 0.78 8.49 -14.39
N ALA A 104 0.41 7.43 -13.65
CA ALA A 104 -0.51 6.40 -14.14
C ALA A 104 -1.93 6.93 -14.36
N SER A 105 -2.42 7.81 -13.49
CA SER A 105 -3.70 8.50 -13.64
C SER A 105 -3.74 9.39 -14.88
N ASN A 106 -2.66 10.11 -15.18
CA ASN A 106 -2.56 10.94 -16.39
C ASN A 106 -2.51 10.09 -17.66
N TYR A 107 -1.75 8.99 -17.63
CA TYR A 107 -1.75 7.98 -18.69
C TYR A 107 -3.16 7.43 -18.97
N LEU A 108 -3.87 7.02 -17.92
CA LEU A 108 -5.25 6.52 -18.02
C LEU A 108 -6.24 7.59 -18.49
N LYS A 109 -6.02 8.86 -18.11
CA LYS A 109 -6.84 9.97 -18.61
C LYS A 109 -6.74 10.06 -20.13
N GLY A 110 -5.53 10.00 -20.69
CA GLY A 110 -5.31 10.02 -22.14
C GLY A 110 -5.98 8.86 -22.87
N ILE A 111 -6.05 7.68 -22.25
CA ILE A 111 -6.81 6.55 -22.81
C ILE A 111 -8.31 6.82 -22.77
N THR A 112 -8.80 7.35 -21.64
CA THR A 112 -10.23 7.56 -21.41
C THR A 112 -10.81 8.68 -22.26
N ASP A 113 -10.02 9.70 -22.58
CA ASP A 113 -10.41 10.80 -23.47
C ASP A 113 -10.12 10.53 -24.96
N GLY A 114 -9.49 9.39 -25.27
CA GLY A 114 -9.17 8.97 -26.63
C GLY A 114 -7.92 9.63 -27.24
N SER A 115 -7.12 10.36 -26.47
CA SER A 115 -5.85 10.96 -26.92
C SER A 115 -4.65 10.01 -26.87
N ALA A 116 -4.78 8.83 -26.25
CA ALA A 116 -3.74 7.81 -26.14
C ALA A 116 -4.28 6.38 -26.28
N ASN A 117 -3.39 5.45 -26.65
CA ASN A 117 -3.67 4.01 -26.70
C ASN A 117 -3.09 3.28 -25.48
N ILE A 118 -3.67 2.13 -25.14
CA ILE A 118 -3.12 1.23 -24.13
C ILE A 118 -1.77 0.68 -24.61
N ASN A 119 -0.74 0.87 -23.79
CA ASN A 119 0.66 0.50 -23.98
C ASN A 119 1.46 0.76 -22.67
N PRO A 120 1.24 -0.04 -21.62
CA PRO A 120 1.94 0.10 -20.34
C PRO A 120 3.44 -0.23 -20.40
N ARG A 121 3.95 -0.80 -21.51
CA ARG A 121 5.35 -1.21 -21.66
C ARG A 121 5.89 -2.15 -20.56
N ILE A 122 5.06 -3.06 -20.04
CA ILE A 122 5.42 -4.03 -18.97
C ILE A 122 6.60 -4.98 -19.27
N GLN A 123 7.15 -4.99 -20.47
CA GLN A 123 8.35 -5.78 -20.81
C GLN A 123 9.65 -4.97 -20.69
N GLN A 124 9.57 -3.67 -20.41
CA GLN A 124 10.72 -2.81 -20.24
C GLN A 124 11.22 -2.88 -18.80
N PHE A 125 12.16 -3.78 -18.50
CA PHE A 125 12.66 -4.01 -17.14
C PHE A 125 13.23 -2.77 -16.44
N THR A 126 13.69 -1.76 -17.19
CA THR A 126 14.18 -0.50 -16.62
C THR A 126 13.09 0.41 -16.06
N ASP A 127 11.81 0.18 -16.39
CA ASP A 127 10.66 0.95 -15.92
C ASP A 127 9.44 0.04 -15.64
N PHE A 128 9.71 -1.23 -15.32
CA PHE A 128 8.70 -2.29 -15.23
C PHE A 128 7.58 -1.94 -14.24
N GLN A 129 7.96 -1.46 -13.05
CA GLN A 129 6.97 -1.18 -12.00
C GLN A 129 5.99 -0.09 -12.42
N GLN A 130 6.46 0.98 -13.08
CA GLN A 130 5.55 2.03 -13.53
C GLN A 130 4.61 1.53 -14.62
N GLY A 131 5.10 0.69 -15.53
CA GLY A 131 4.26 0.01 -16.51
C GLY A 131 3.20 -0.89 -15.86
N ALA A 132 3.58 -1.63 -14.82
CA ALA A 132 2.63 -2.44 -14.05
C ALA A 132 1.58 -1.57 -13.34
N VAL A 133 1.95 -0.45 -12.73
CA VAL A 133 1.00 0.52 -12.14
C VAL A 133 0.04 1.05 -13.21
N GLN A 134 0.53 1.37 -14.41
CA GLN A 134 -0.29 1.82 -15.54
C GLN A 134 -1.29 0.77 -16.02
N GLU A 135 -0.90 -0.50 -16.03
CA GLU A 135 -1.80 -1.62 -16.35
C GLU A 135 -2.87 -1.81 -15.26
N LEU A 136 -2.44 -1.81 -13.99
CA LEU A 136 -3.29 -2.09 -12.83
C LEU A 136 -4.34 -1.00 -12.58
N ILE A 137 -4.14 0.22 -13.09
CA ILE A 137 -5.12 1.31 -12.95
C ILE A 137 -6.16 1.34 -14.09
N LEU A 138 -5.93 0.63 -15.20
CA LEU A 138 -6.80 0.66 -16.39
C LEU A 138 -8.30 0.46 -16.09
N PRO A 139 -8.72 -0.47 -15.20
CA PRO A 139 -10.14 -0.69 -14.92
C PRO A 139 -10.88 0.54 -14.37
N PHE A 140 -10.16 1.52 -13.81
CA PHE A 140 -10.74 2.65 -13.09
C PHE A 140 -10.93 3.91 -13.94
N GLY A 141 -10.70 3.85 -15.26
CA GLY A 141 -10.77 5.03 -16.14
C GLY A 141 -12.09 5.81 -16.03
N LYS A 142 -13.22 5.09 -16.08
CA LYS A 142 -14.56 5.69 -15.94
C LYS A 142 -14.81 6.26 -14.54
N ARG A 143 -14.34 5.58 -13.49
CA ARG A 143 -14.49 6.02 -12.09
C ARG A 143 -13.74 7.33 -11.88
N LEU A 144 -12.48 7.38 -12.27
CA LEU A 144 -11.63 8.56 -12.12
C LEU A 144 -12.05 9.72 -13.05
N ALA A 145 -12.69 9.45 -14.18
CA ALA A 145 -13.23 10.48 -15.06
C ALA A 145 -14.53 11.12 -14.54
N ARG A 146 -15.26 10.43 -13.66
CA ARG A 146 -16.54 10.90 -13.08
C ARG A 146 -16.42 11.40 -11.64
N ALA A 147 -15.25 11.24 -11.02
CA ALA A 147 -15.02 11.69 -9.65
C ALA A 147 -15.09 13.21 -9.56
N ASP A 148 -15.75 13.73 -8.52
CA ASP A 148 -15.80 15.18 -8.24
C ASP A 148 -14.40 15.74 -8.01
N GLU A 149 -13.55 14.99 -7.29
CA GLU A 149 -12.14 15.30 -7.08
C GLU A 149 -11.30 14.06 -7.40
N ARG A 150 -10.65 14.08 -8.56
CA ARG A 150 -9.87 12.94 -9.08
C ARG A 150 -8.71 12.58 -8.16
N MET A 151 -8.05 13.56 -7.54
CA MET A 151 -6.91 13.29 -6.66
C MET A 151 -7.33 12.67 -5.33
N ARG A 152 -8.57 12.92 -4.89
CA ARG A 152 -9.18 12.21 -3.76
C ARG A 152 -9.51 10.77 -4.12
N GLU A 153 -10.03 10.52 -5.33
CA GLU A 153 -10.46 9.20 -5.75
C GLU A 153 -9.31 8.25 -6.13
N LEU A 154 -8.20 8.82 -6.63
CA LEU A 154 -7.03 8.08 -7.09
C LEU A 154 -6.47 7.06 -6.09
N PRO A 155 -6.19 7.40 -4.81
CA PRO A 155 -5.68 6.42 -3.85
C PRO A 155 -6.69 5.28 -3.60
N TYR A 156 -8.00 5.53 -3.61
CA TYR A 156 -8.99 4.46 -3.46
C TYR A 156 -9.02 3.53 -4.68
N ALA A 157 -8.91 4.07 -5.90
CA ALA A 157 -8.81 3.25 -7.10
C ALA A 157 -7.56 2.36 -7.11
N LEU A 158 -6.42 2.88 -6.63
CA LEU A 158 -5.20 2.09 -6.48
C LEU A 158 -5.32 1.05 -5.36
N TYR A 159 -5.95 1.40 -4.25
CA TYR A 159 -6.18 0.48 -3.14
C TYR A 159 -6.96 -0.74 -3.60
N ASP A 160 -8.00 -0.56 -4.41
CA ASP A 160 -8.78 -1.68 -4.96
C ASP A 160 -7.92 -2.64 -5.80
N SER A 161 -7.00 -2.12 -6.63
CA SER A 161 -6.05 -2.97 -7.37
C SER A 161 -5.05 -3.66 -6.45
N GLN A 162 -4.55 -2.96 -5.43
CA GLN A 162 -3.63 -3.54 -4.46
C GLN A 162 -4.31 -4.65 -3.65
N GLU A 163 -5.57 -4.48 -3.26
CA GLU A 163 -6.33 -5.46 -2.50
C GLU A 163 -6.52 -6.76 -3.26
N VAL A 164 -6.74 -6.69 -4.58
CA VAL A 164 -6.77 -7.89 -5.42
C VAL A 164 -5.43 -8.64 -5.32
N MET A 165 -4.32 -7.94 -5.52
CA MET A 165 -2.99 -8.55 -5.46
C MET A 165 -2.64 -9.08 -4.06
N VAL A 166 -2.89 -8.30 -3.01
CA VAL A 166 -2.63 -8.69 -1.63
C VAL A 166 -3.48 -9.90 -1.25
N THR A 167 -4.75 -9.91 -1.63
CA THR A 167 -5.64 -11.05 -1.35
C THR A 167 -5.16 -12.31 -2.07
N ASP A 168 -4.71 -12.21 -3.31
CA ASP A 168 -4.16 -13.36 -4.05
C ASP A 168 -2.86 -13.88 -3.41
N ILE A 169 -1.96 -13.00 -2.99
CA ILE A 169 -0.70 -13.35 -2.31
C ILE A 169 -1.00 -14.00 -0.95
N VAL A 170 -1.87 -13.38 -0.15
CA VAL A 170 -2.27 -13.89 1.17
C VAL A 170 -2.96 -15.24 1.03
N ASN A 171 -3.89 -15.42 0.10
CA ASN A 171 -4.56 -16.71 -0.10
C ASN A 171 -3.58 -17.82 -0.50
N SER A 172 -2.55 -17.47 -1.28
CA SER A 172 -1.50 -18.40 -1.70
C SER A 172 -0.51 -18.73 -0.58
N GLY A 173 -0.32 -17.82 0.37
CA GLY A 173 0.77 -17.88 1.35
C GLY A 173 0.36 -17.88 2.83
N LYS A 174 -0.92 -17.75 3.18
CA LYS A 174 -1.38 -17.68 4.58
C LYS A 174 -1.07 -18.95 5.38
N ALA A 175 -1.10 -20.11 4.73
CA ALA A 175 -0.79 -21.40 5.37
C ALA A 175 0.70 -21.60 5.70
N SER A 176 1.58 -20.74 5.19
CA SER A 176 3.00 -20.77 5.57
C SER A 176 3.31 -19.91 6.80
N ILE A 177 2.35 -19.10 7.26
CA ILE A 177 2.48 -18.29 8.47
C ILE A 177 2.21 -19.16 9.69
N LYS A 178 3.06 -19.03 10.72
CA LYS A 178 3.17 -20.01 11.81
C LYS A 178 2.00 -19.95 12.79
N GLN A 179 1.91 -18.91 13.64
CA GLN A 179 0.83 -18.81 14.63
C GLN A 179 -0.36 -17.96 14.18
N GLY A 180 -0.13 -17.04 13.24
CA GLY A 180 -1.21 -16.24 12.67
C GLY A 180 -0.70 -15.05 11.89
N LEU A 181 -1.61 -14.47 11.11
CA LEU A 181 -1.35 -13.34 10.23
C LEU A 181 -2.37 -12.24 10.52
N ALA A 182 -1.91 -11.01 10.65
CA ALA A 182 -2.76 -9.83 10.60
C ALA A 182 -2.47 -9.02 9.33
N VAL A 183 -3.51 -8.56 8.65
CA VAL A 183 -3.40 -7.73 7.44
C VAL A 183 -4.11 -6.42 7.68
N LEU A 184 -3.36 -5.32 7.73
CA LEU A 184 -3.85 -3.94 7.82
C LEU A 184 -3.70 -3.25 6.46
N GLY A 185 -4.82 -2.97 5.81
CA GLY A 185 -4.89 -2.29 4.52
C GLY A 185 -5.54 -0.92 4.67
N GLY A 186 -5.02 0.08 3.97
CA GLY A 186 -5.62 1.41 3.96
C GLY A 186 -4.95 2.38 3.01
N ILE A 187 -5.20 3.66 3.22
CA ILE A 187 -4.57 4.76 2.48
C ILE A 187 -3.71 5.57 3.44
N GLN A 188 -2.42 5.69 3.13
CA GLN A 188 -1.54 6.61 3.82
C GLN A 188 -1.78 8.05 3.31
N ILE A 189 -1.89 9.00 4.23
CA ILE A 189 -2.11 10.41 3.92
C ILE A 189 -0.91 11.17 4.47
N ASN A 190 -0.07 11.65 3.55
CA ASN A 190 1.10 12.44 3.90
C ASN A 190 0.74 13.92 3.94
N THR A 191 1.18 14.60 4.98
CA THR A 191 0.89 16.01 5.24
C THR A 191 2.18 16.82 5.29
N ALA A 192 2.06 18.14 5.49
CA ALA A 192 3.21 19.01 5.59
C ALA A 192 4.14 18.62 6.76
N PRO A 193 5.45 18.95 6.71
CA PRO A 193 6.43 18.49 7.71
C PRO A 193 6.16 18.88 9.18
N ASP A 194 5.30 19.86 9.43
CA ASP A 194 4.88 20.33 10.74
C ASP A 194 3.47 19.82 11.14
N GLN A 195 2.94 18.84 10.41
CA GLN A 195 1.67 18.18 10.68
C GLN A 195 1.86 16.67 10.84
N LEU A 196 0.88 16.03 11.48
CA LEU A 196 0.85 14.57 11.60
C LEU A 196 0.37 13.97 10.29
N ASP A 197 1.06 12.92 9.85
CA ASP A 197 0.52 12.03 8.83
C ASP A 197 -0.67 11.24 9.39
N TYR A 198 -1.52 10.75 8.48
CA TYR A 198 -2.68 9.95 8.83
C TYR A 198 -2.68 8.65 8.04
N PHE A 199 -3.41 7.67 8.56
CA PHE A 199 -3.73 6.44 7.85
C PHE A 199 -5.23 6.22 7.89
N HIS A 200 -5.85 5.99 6.74
CA HIS A 200 -7.26 5.67 6.63
C HIS A 200 -7.41 4.15 6.45
N PRO A 201 -7.71 3.39 7.52
CA PRO A 201 -7.81 1.94 7.43
C PRO A 201 -9.10 1.53 6.69
N LEU A 202 -8.94 0.64 5.72
CA LEU A 202 -10.02 0.09 4.89
C LEU A 202 -10.19 -1.42 5.08
N ARG A 203 -9.17 -2.10 5.60
CA ARG A 203 -9.16 -3.50 5.96
C ARG A 203 -8.34 -3.72 7.21
N PHE A 204 -8.82 -4.59 8.10
CA PHE A 204 -7.99 -5.11 9.18
C PHE A 204 -8.46 -6.52 9.52
N ASP A 205 -7.73 -7.53 9.05
CA ASP A 205 -8.13 -8.93 9.17
C ASP A 205 -7.14 -9.71 10.04
N TYR A 206 -7.65 -10.72 10.76
CA TYR A 206 -6.86 -11.72 11.47
C TYR A 206 -7.12 -13.12 10.93
N TYR A 207 -6.03 -13.83 10.62
CA TYR A 207 -6.00 -15.22 10.21
C TYR A 207 -5.30 -16.07 11.27
N ASP A 208 -5.85 -17.25 11.56
CA ASP A 208 -5.24 -18.24 12.46
C ASP A 208 -4.08 -19.01 11.80
N ALA A 209 -3.46 -19.91 12.57
CA ALA A 209 -2.38 -20.80 12.14
C ALA A 209 -2.75 -21.74 10.99
N ASP A 210 -4.05 -22.03 10.80
CA ASP A 210 -4.55 -22.85 9.69
C ASP A 210 -4.83 -22.01 8.44
N GLY A 211 -4.63 -20.68 8.52
CA GLY A 211 -4.91 -19.73 7.45
C GLY A 211 -6.40 -19.43 7.26
N ASN A 212 -7.24 -19.72 8.25
CA ASN A 212 -8.64 -19.34 8.20
C ASN A 212 -8.79 -17.87 8.59
N LEU A 213 -9.65 -17.13 7.89
CA LEU A 213 -10.03 -15.78 8.33
C LEU A 213 -10.91 -15.93 9.58
N VAL A 214 -10.41 -15.48 10.72
CA VAL A 214 -11.09 -15.60 12.01
C VAL A 214 -11.92 -14.35 12.30
N GLU A 215 -11.39 -13.17 11.98
CA GLU A 215 -12.01 -11.92 12.40
C GLU A 215 -11.66 -10.73 11.50
N ASN A 216 -12.67 -9.90 11.23
CA ASN A 216 -12.49 -8.55 10.74
C ASN A 216 -12.41 -7.60 11.95
N MET A 217 -11.20 -7.09 12.20
CA MET A 217 -10.84 -6.22 13.30
C MET A 217 -11.01 -4.72 12.98
N LEU A 218 -11.40 -4.36 11.75
CA LEU A 218 -11.59 -2.96 11.34
C LEU A 218 -12.60 -2.19 12.24
N PRO A 219 -13.70 -2.78 12.73
CA PRO A 219 -14.62 -2.09 13.64
C PRO A 219 -13.98 -1.60 14.94
N TYR A 220 -12.86 -2.18 15.37
CA TYR A 220 -12.15 -1.76 16.59
C TYR A 220 -11.30 -0.50 16.39
N LEU A 221 -11.14 -0.04 15.15
CA LEU A 221 -10.39 1.18 14.81
C LEU A 221 -11.30 2.42 14.69
N ARG A 222 -12.60 2.28 14.95
CA ARG A 222 -13.61 3.36 14.81
C ARG A 222 -13.93 4.05 16.12
#